data_AF-A0A3M8R6S4-F1
#
_entry.id   AF-A0A3M8R6S4-F1
#
_cell.length_a   1.000
_cell.length_b   1.000
_cell.length_c   1.000
_cell.angle_alpha   90.00
_cell.angle_beta   90.00
_cell.angle_gamma   90.00
#
_symmetry.space_group_name_H-M   'P 1'
#
loop_
_entity.id
_entity.type
_entity.pdbx_description
1 polymer ?
#
loop_
_entity_poly.entity_id
_entity_poly.type
_entity_poly.pdbx_seq_one_letter_code
_entity_poly.pdbx_strand_id
1 'polypeptide(L)'
;MTVIHPSSFFTTTTFTSGAMSMLEIHAQHPADTSAVFHLKGVIDGDAKEILGQLRVIHGNAVLDFSGVQRVNSMGLALLLTVFRDLHGQGARLTATGMNRMTAMLFKMTGVNQYLIGAAVPTPPESLPDAGLPMPVNSVAAAAPPVLVKPSGEDFMRLSVNLQERAQLEGWYFLNTYLQRRWGRLLRLEPRFGALDQEYMAPPEHADIAFVSPFDVCSLISQGFSVLRFPLCPADEAVIVCRGDDHRQSWADFERPKILTARLESYVYLLGRLLMDESGFPSEQANYLFVGNDIKVVQMLLRGMGDLVILPKRVFAGLAALTREDLRVMDETQTDFAFHALCVAPHRQREAPAIAGLFDGIVGEGKGQQILDELGIHGWRPPQPEEVDMLMQVYRRYI
;
A
#
# COMPACT_ATOMS: atom_id res chain seq x y z
N MET A 1 3.41 -15.84 63.90
CA MET A 1 2.56 -15.32 62.82
C MET A 1 3.48 -14.84 61.70
N THR A 2 3.80 -15.73 60.78
CA THR A 2 4.63 -15.43 59.61
C THR A 2 3.66 -15.33 58.44
N VAL A 3 3.44 -14.11 57.96
CA VAL A 3 2.58 -13.83 56.82
C VAL A 3 3.29 -14.35 55.57
N ILE A 4 2.74 -15.41 54.98
CA ILE A 4 3.16 -15.92 53.67
C ILE A 4 2.49 -15.02 52.63
N HIS A 5 3.27 -14.20 51.93
CA HIS A 5 2.81 -13.57 50.69
C HIS A 5 2.67 -14.66 49.62
N PRO A 6 1.54 -14.75 48.89
CA PRO A 6 1.43 -15.66 47.77
C PRO A 6 2.25 -15.09 46.61
N SER A 7 3.37 -15.76 46.30
CA SER A 7 4.11 -15.55 45.06
C SER A 7 3.17 -15.85 43.89
N SER A 8 2.77 -14.83 43.13
CA SER A 8 2.07 -15.01 41.86
C SER A 8 3.01 -15.71 40.89
N PHE A 9 2.80 -17.01 40.68
CA PHE A 9 3.51 -17.77 39.66
C PHE A 9 2.95 -17.37 38.29
N PHE A 10 3.77 -16.70 37.48
CA PHE A 10 3.49 -16.48 36.06
C PHE A 10 4.19 -17.58 35.26
N THR A 11 3.43 -18.32 34.44
CA THR A 11 4.03 -19.19 33.44
C THR A 11 4.27 -18.38 32.17
N THR A 12 5.54 -18.26 31.77
CA THR A 12 5.94 -17.57 30.54
C THR A 12 6.33 -18.62 29.49
N THR A 13 5.63 -18.62 28.35
CA THR A 13 5.98 -19.45 27.20
C THR A 13 6.46 -18.52 26.08
N THR A 14 7.65 -18.78 25.56
CA THR A 14 8.19 -18.02 24.41
C THR A 14 8.06 -18.86 23.15
N PHE A 15 7.50 -18.26 22.11
CA PHE A 15 7.35 -18.83 20.79
C PHE A 15 8.37 -18.18 19.85
N THR A 16 9.30 -18.99 19.32
CA THR A 16 10.32 -18.56 18.35
C THR A 16 10.31 -19.48 17.13
N SER A 17 10.49 -18.93 15.94
CA SER A 17 10.79 -19.71 14.71
C SER A 17 12.30 -19.68 14.42
N GLY A 18 12.75 -20.54 13.50
CA GLY A 18 14.11 -20.51 12.98
C GLY A 18 14.49 -19.17 12.33
N ALA A 19 15.77 -19.01 12.00
CA ALA A 19 16.53 -17.78 11.73
C ALA A 19 15.98 -16.72 10.73
N MET A 20 14.76 -16.86 10.19
CA MET A 20 14.18 -15.95 9.18
C MET A 20 13.14 -14.98 9.76
N SER A 21 12.41 -15.31 10.83
CA SER A 21 11.34 -14.44 11.34
C SER A 21 11.85 -13.42 12.36
N MET A 22 11.46 -12.15 12.19
CA MET A 22 11.73 -11.08 13.17
C MET A 22 10.61 -10.91 14.21
N LEU A 23 9.60 -11.79 14.21
CA LEU A 23 8.51 -11.78 15.18
C LEU A 23 8.87 -12.66 16.38
N GLU A 24 8.55 -12.19 17.58
CA GLU A 24 8.59 -12.99 18.82
C GLU A 24 7.21 -12.90 19.49
N ILE A 25 6.74 -14.00 20.06
CA ILE A 25 5.51 -14.02 20.86
C ILE A 25 5.82 -14.56 22.25
N HIS A 26 5.56 -13.75 23.27
CA HIS A 26 5.66 -14.17 24.67
C HIS A 26 4.26 -14.29 25.27
N ALA A 27 3.87 -15.51 25.63
CA ALA A 27 2.62 -15.76 26.34
C ALA A 27 2.84 -15.67 27.85
N GLN A 28 2.10 -14.79 28.50
CA GLN A 28 1.98 -14.69 29.94
C GLN A 28 0.61 -15.22 30.35
N HIS A 29 0.59 -16.19 31.26
CA HIS A 29 -0.63 -16.74 31.85
C HIS A 29 -0.76 -16.28 33.30
N PRO A 30 -1.50 -15.20 33.59
CA PRO A 30 -1.80 -14.82 34.96
C PRO A 30 -2.79 -15.82 35.56
N ALA A 31 -2.64 -16.14 36.85
CA ALA A 31 -3.39 -17.21 37.51
C ALA A 31 -4.93 -17.02 37.53
N ASP A 32 -5.44 -15.80 37.28
CA ASP A 32 -6.86 -15.44 37.41
C ASP A 32 -7.42 -14.57 36.25
N THR A 33 -6.66 -14.35 35.17
CA THR A 33 -7.10 -13.51 34.04
C THR A 33 -6.86 -14.16 32.68
N SER A 34 -7.42 -13.55 31.62
CA SER A 34 -7.16 -13.94 30.24
C SER A 34 -5.66 -13.99 29.94
N ALA A 35 -5.24 -14.99 29.17
CA ALA A 35 -3.86 -15.13 28.73
C ALA A 35 -3.46 -13.92 27.86
N VAL A 36 -2.29 -13.35 28.11
CA VAL A 36 -1.77 -12.20 27.38
C VAL A 36 -0.62 -12.67 26.48
N PHE A 37 -0.70 -12.38 25.19
CA PHE A 37 0.32 -12.69 24.20
C PHE A 37 0.94 -11.37 23.76
N HIS A 38 2.20 -11.15 24.13
CA HIS A 38 2.97 -9.98 23.71
C HIS A 38 3.65 -10.29 22.38
N LEU A 39 3.23 -9.59 21.33
CA LEU A 39 3.83 -9.67 20.00
C LEU A 39 4.91 -8.59 19.89
N LYS A 40 6.10 -8.98 19.45
CA LYS A 40 7.24 -8.07 19.30
C LYS A 40 7.96 -8.26 17.99
N GLY A 41 8.26 -7.16 17.29
CA GLY A 41 9.01 -7.17 16.02
C GLY A 41 8.15 -6.90 14.79
N VAL A 42 8.44 -7.57 13.67
CA VAL A 42 7.78 -7.34 12.37
C VAL A 42 6.84 -8.50 12.05
N ILE A 43 5.59 -8.18 11.70
CA ILE A 43 4.61 -9.16 11.23
C ILE A 43 4.56 -9.09 9.70
N ASP A 44 5.20 -10.05 9.05
CA ASP A 44 5.25 -10.18 7.59
C ASP A 44 5.03 -11.63 7.13
N GLY A 45 5.34 -11.95 5.87
CA GLY A 45 5.18 -13.29 5.31
C GLY A 45 5.97 -14.37 6.06
N ASP A 46 7.09 -14.01 6.69
CA ASP A 46 7.96 -14.95 7.42
C ASP A 46 7.42 -15.24 8.84
N ALA A 47 6.44 -14.48 9.31
CA ALA A 47 5.77 -14.70 10.61
C ALA A 47 4.81 -15.90 10.62
N LYS A 48 4.62 -16.60 9.50
CA LYS A 48 3.61 -17.67 9.34
C LYS A 48 3.69 -18.77 10.41
N GLU A 49 4.88 -19.26 10.69
CA GLU A 49 5.06 -20.35 11.66
C GLU A 49 4.74 -19.87 13.09
N ILE A 50 5.27 -18.70 13.48
CA ILE A 50 5.09 -18.13 14.82
C ILE A 50 3.63 -17.76 15.07
N LEU A 51 2.98 -17.07 14.13
CA LEU A 51 1.56 -16.76 14.24
C LEU A 51 0.69 -18.02 14.29
N GLY A 52 1.09 -19.09 13.60
CA GLY A 52 0.42 -20.38 13.65
C GLY A 52 0.35 -20.98 15.06
N GLN A 53 1.31 -20.64 15.94
CA GLN A 53 1.35 -21.14 17.32
C GLN A 53 0.27 -20.51 18.20
N LEU A 54 -0.29 -19.35 17.81
CA LEU A 54 -1.43 -18.73 18.50
C LEU A 54 -2.69 -19.59 18.44
N ARG A 55 -2.77 -20.57 17.53
CA ARG A 55 -3.90 -21.52 17.44
C ARG A 55 -4.08 -22.40 18.68
N VAL A 56 -3.15 -22.37 19.64
CA VAL A 56 -3.29 -23.01 20.95
C VAL A 56 -4.27 -22.27 21.89
N ILE A 57 -4.67 -21.04 21.54
CA ILE A 57 -5.56 -20.23 22.36
C ILE A 57 -6.96 -20.85 22.41
N HIS A 58 -7.41 -21.16 23.62
CA HIS A 58 -8.77 -21.59 23.91
C HIS A 58 -9.41 -20.61 24.91
N GLY A 59 -10.54 -19.99 24.55
CA GLY A 59 -11.22 -19.01 25.41
C GLY A 59 -10.73 -17.57 25.21
N ASN A 60 -10.64 -16.79 26.30
CA ASN A 60 -10.34 -15.36 26.24
C ASN A 60 -8.84 -15.09 26.23
N ALA A 61 -8.36 -14.30 25.27
CA ALA A 61 -6.96 -13.88 25.19
C ALA A 61 -6.81 -12.41 24.79
N VAL A 62 -5.76 -11.78 25.30
CA VAL A 62 -5.34 -10.43 24.92
C VAL A 62 -4.09 -10.54 24.07
N LEU A 63 -4.12 -9.94 22.88
CA LEU A 63 -2.98 -9.81 21.99
C LEU A 63 -2.43 -8.38 22.14
N ASP A 64 -1.25 -8.26 22.71
CA ASP A 64 -0.57 -6.98 22.91
C ASP A 64 0.41 -6.71 21.77
N PHE A 65 0.11 -5.67 21.00
CA PHE A 65 0.89 -5.21 19.85
C PHE A 65 1.86 -4.08 20.20
N SER A 66 2.04 -3.74 21.48
CA SER A 66 2.91 -2.63 21.92
C SER A 66 4.38 -2.81 21.47
N GLY A 67 4.83 -4.05 21.30
CA GLY A 67 6.16 -4.39 20.78
C GLY A 67 6.24 -4.52 19.26
N VAL A 68 5.12 -4.42 18.53
CA VAL A 68 5.06 -4.60 17.08
C VAL A 68 5.50 -3.31 16.38
N GLN A 69 6.57 -3.43 15.61
CA GLN A 69 7.18 -2.33 14.87
C GLN A 69 6.44 -2.07 13.56
N ARG A 70 6.09 -3.15 12.85
CA ARG A 70 5.46 -3.08 11.52
C ARG A 70 4.58 -4.29 11.28
N VAL A 71 3.48 -4.08 10.55
CA VAL A 71 2.67 -5.12 9.94
C VAL A 71 2.57 -4.81 8.46
N ASN A 72 3.02 -5.73 7.60
CA ASN A 72 2.84 -5.58 6.15
C ASN A 72 1.59 -6.34 5.67
N SER A 73 1.30 -6.24 4.38
CA SER A 73 0.13 -6.90 3.77
C SER A 73 0.10 -8.42 3.95
N MET A 74 1.24 -9.10 3.79
CA MET A 74 1.33 -10.56 3.97
C MET A 74 1.13 -10.96 5.43
N GLY A 75 1.74 -10.21 6.36
CA GLY A 75 1.55 -10.42 7.79
C GLY A 75 0.09 -10.24 8.21
N LEU A 76 -0.58 -9.25 7.63
CA LEU A 76 -2.00 -9.01 7.86
C LEU A 76 -2.88 -10.15 7.31
N ALA A 77 -2.59 -10.68 6.12
CA ALA A 77 -3.30 -11.85 5.58
C ALA A 77 -3.14 -13.09 6.49
N LEU A 78 -1.94 -13.27 7.08
CA LEU A 78 -1.70 -14.31 8.08
C LEU A 78 -2.50 -14.08 9.36
N LEU A 79 -2.54 -12.85 9.88
CA LEU A 79 -3.34 -12.48 11.06
C LEU A 79 -4.83 -12.73 10.81
N LEU A 80 -5.36 -12.31 9.66
CA LEU A 80 -6.75 -12.57 9.26
C LEU A 80 -7.08 -14.07 9.28
N THR A 81 -6.17 -14.88 8.75
CA THR A 81 -6.32 -16.34 8.70
C THR A 81 -6.34 -16.92 10.12
N VAL A 82 -5.36 -16.56 10.95
CA VAL A 82 -5.25 -17.06 12.33
C VAL A 82 -6.43 -16.61 13.20
N PHE A 83 -6.86 -15.36 13.09
CA PHE A 83 -7.96 -14.83 13.91
C PHE A 83 -9.29 -15.45 13.51
N ARG A 84 -9.50 -15.70 12.22
CA ARG A 84 -10.68 -16.41 11.72
C ARG A 84 -10.74 -17.85 12.26
N ASP A 85 -9.61 -18.56 12.24
CA ASP A 85 -9.53 -19.92 12.80
C ASP A 85 -9.82 -19.93 14.30
N LEU A 86 -9.24 -19.00 15.06
CA LEU A 86 -9.45 -18.85 16.50
C LEU A 86 -10.90 -18.49 16.82
N HIS A 87 -11.49 -17.56 16.09
CA HIS A 87 -12.90 -17.22 16.22
C HIS A 87 -13.81 -18.42 15.92
N GLY A 88 -13.48 -19.22 14.89
CA GLY A 88 -14.17 -20.48 14.57
C GLY A 88 -14.09 -21.53 15.68
N GLN A 89 -13.03 -21.49 16.51
CA GLN A 89 -12.86 -22.34 17.69
C GLN A 89 -13.56 -21.78 18.94
N GLY A 90 -14.23 -20.62 18.83
CA GLY A 90 -14.88 -19.94 19.96
C GLY A 90 -13.93 -19.14 20.85
N ALA A 91 -12.69 -18.90 20.41
CA ALA A 91 -11.78 -18.02 21.12
C ALA A 91 -12.24 -16.56 21.02
N ARG A 92 -11.92 -15.80 22.05
CA ARG A 92 -12.38 -14.44 22.30
C ARG A 92 -11.17 -13.53 22.45
N LEU A 93 -10.79 -12.88 21.35
CA LEU A 93 -9.55 -12.12 21.24
C LEU A 93 -9.79 -10.64 21.51
N THR A 94 -8.89 -9.98 22.24
CA THR A 94 -8.85 -8.52 22.38
C THR A 94 -7.48 -8.04 21.91
N ALA A 95 -7.39 -6.95 21.15
CA ALA A 95 -6.10 -6.37 20.76
C ALA A 95 -5.83 -5.08 21.55
N THR A 96 -4.60 -4.93 22.05
CA THR A 96 -4.13 -3.74 22.76
C THR A 96 -2.78 -3.27 22.21
N GLY A 97 -2.36 -2.05 22.54
CA GLY A 97 -1.01 -1.57 22.22
C GLY A 97 -0.71 -1.37 20.73
N MET A 98 -1.71 -1.39 19.85
CA MET A 98 -1.49 -1.16 18.43
C MET A 98 -1.01 0.26 18.17
N ASN A 99 0.05 0.40 17.37
CA ASN A 99 0.41 1.69 16.80
C ASN A 99 -0.66 2.15 15.78
N ARG A 100 -0.61 3.43 15.39
CA ARG A 100 -1.61 4.03 14.49
C ARG A 100 -1.70 3.32 13.14
N MET A 101 -0.56 2.96 12.54
CA MET A 101 -0.53 2.30 11.22
C MET A 101 -1.16 0.91 11.28
N THR A 102 -0.83 0.10 12.29
CA THR A 102 -1.45 -1.21 12.52
C THR A 102 -2.96 -1.09 12.74
N ALA A 103 -3.39 -0.13 13.57
CA ALA A 103 -4.81 0.10 13.83
C ALA A 103 -5.56 0.50 12.54
N MET A 104 -4.96 1.38 11.72
CA MET A 104 -5.50 1.78 10.41
C MET A 104 -5.63 0.57 9.48
N LEU A 105 -4.58 -0.25 9.34
CA LEU A 105 -4.61 -1.45 8.49
C LEU A 105 -5.67 -2.46 8.95
N PHE A 106 -5.84 -2.65 10.26
CA PHE A 106 -6.87 -3.55 10.80
C PHE A 106 -8.29 -3.04 10.54
N LYS A 107 -8.51 -1.73 10.63
CA LYS A 107 -9.79 -1.09 10.32
C LYS A 107 -10.11 -1.24 8.83
N MET A 108 -9.12 -1.04 7.97
CA MET A 108 -9.25 -1.14 6.52
C MET A 108 -9.62 -2.56 6.08
N THR A 109 -8.93 -3.55 6.62
CA THR A 109 -9.06 -4.96 6.19
C THR A 109 -10.11 -5.76 6.94
N GLY A 110 -10.80 -5.13 7.89
CA GLY A 110 -11.84 -5.78 8.68
C GLY A 110 -11.32 -6.81 9.67
N VAL A 111 -10.00 -6.90 9.93
CA VAL A 111 -9.41 -7.76 10.99
C VAL A 111 -10.13 -7.56 12.32
N ASN A 112 -10.50 -6.32 12.60
CA ASN A 112 -11.22 -5.90 13.81
C ASN A 112 -12.50 -6.68 14.07
N GLN A 113 -13.17 -7.23 13.06
CA GLN A 113 -14.41 -8.01 13.25
C GLN A 113 -14.20 -9.30 14.06
N TYR A 114 -12.95 -9.78 14.15
CA TYR A 114 -12.58 -10.96 14.94
C TYR A 114 -12.09 -10.60 16.36
N LEU A 115 -12.09 -9.31 16.71
CA LEU A 115 -11.65 -8.79 17.99
C LEU A 115 -12.83 -8.25 18.80
N ILE A 116 -12.85 -8.57 20.10
CA ILE A 116 -13.83 -8.09 21.07
C ILE A 116 -13.55 -6.64 21.42
N GLY A 117 -14.61 -5.83 21.46
CA GLY A 117 -14.50 -4.41 21.78
C GLY A 117 -14.00 -3.55 20.62
N ALA A 118 -13.70 -4.14 19.46
CA ALA A 118 -13.55 -3.37 18.25
C ALA A 118 -14.94 -2.86 17.82
N ALA A 119 -15.07 -1.55 17.61
CA ALA A 119 -16.29 -0.99 17.08
C ALA A 119 -16.62 -1.67 15.74
N VAL A 120 -17.79 -2.29 15.65
CA VAL A 120 -18.36 -2.73 14.37
C VAL A 120 -18.39 -1.49 13.46
N PRO A 121 -17.82 -1.52 12.25
CA PRO A 121 -17.99 -0.40 11.34
C PRO A 121 -19.48 -0.29 11.04
N THR A 122 -20.11 0.77 11.55
CA THR A 122 -21.40 1.23 11.03
C THR A 122 -21.21 1.46 9.53
N PRO A 123 -22.13 0.99 8.66
CA PRO A 123 -22.12 1.42 7.27
C PRO A 123 -22.09 2.96 7.25
N PRO A 124 -21.37 3.60 6.31
CA PRO A 124 -21.35 5.05 6.27
C PRO A 124 -22.79 5.56 6.19
N GLU A 125 -23.18 6.26 7.26
CA GLU A 125 -24.40 7.04 7.27
C GLU A 125 -24.26 8.05 6.14
N SER A 126 -25.21 8.01 5.21
CA SER A 126 -25.29 8.94 4.09
C SER A 126 -25.14 10.36 4.62
N LEU A 127 -24.07 11.05 4.24
CA LEU A 127 -23.84 12.44 4.61
C LEU A 127 -25.06 13.29 4.18
N PRO A 128 -25.54 14.20 5.04
CA PRO A 128 -26.53 15.19 4.62
C PRO A 128 -25.92 16.09 3.55
N ASP A 129 -26.73 16.37 2.53
CA ASP A 129 -26.45 17.19 1.35
C ASP A 129 -25.88 18.56 1.75
N ALA A 130 -24.55 18.65 1.84
CA ALA A 130 -23.83 19.88 2.08
C ALA A 130 -23.58 20.55 0.73
N GLY A 131 -24.59 21.28 0.27
CA GLY A 131 -24.45 22.19 -0.86
C GLY A 131 -23.36 23.23 -0.58
N LEU A 132 -22.18 23.05 -1.18
CA LEU A 132 -21.17 24.09 -1.32
C LEU A 132 -20.96 24.41 -2.80
N PRO A 133 -20.82 25.71 -3.16
CA PRO A 133 -20.76 26.16 -4.54
C PRO A 133 -19.40 25.86 -5.18
N MET A 134 -19.46 25.25 -6.37
CA MET A 134 -18.33 25.02 -7.26
C MET A 134 -17.74 26.34 -7.80
N PRO A 135 -16.40 26.50 -7.87
CA PRO A 135 -15.80 27.27 -8.94
C PRO A 135 -15.75 26.39 -10.20
N VAL A 136 -16.48 26.84 -11.22
CA VAL A 136 -16.53 26.22 -12.54
C VAL A 136 -15.17 26.36 -13.22
N ASN A 137 -14.46 25.25 -13.39
CA ASN A 137 -13.61 25.07 -14.56
C ASN A 137 -13.96 23.71 -15.17
N SER A 138 -14.64 23.78 -16.30
CA SER A 138 -15.14 22.67 -17.09
C SER A 138 -13.98 21.81 -17.60
N VAL A 139 -13.79 20.64 -17.01
CA VAL A 139 -13.23 19.50 -17.73
C VAL A 139 -14.41 18.77 -18.32
N ALA A 140 -14.48 18.74 -19.66
CA ALA A 140 -15.55 18.09 -20.40
C ALA A 140 -15.70 16.63 -19.93
N ALA A 141 -16.93 16.26 -19.58
CA ALA A 141 -17.28 14.89 -19.21
C ALA A 141 -16.90 13.94 -20.36
N ALA A 142 -15.90 13.10 -20.11
CA ALA A 142 -15.59 11.99 -21.00
C ALA A 142 -16.79 11.03 -21.01
N ALA A 143 -17.24 10.70 -22.22
CA ALA A 143 -18.28 9.71 -22.46
C ALA A 143 -17.92 8.35 -21.82
N PRO A 144 -18.90 7.49 -21.50
CA PRO A 144 -18.63 6.15 -20.96
C PRO A 144 -17.61 5.41 -21.84
N PRO A 145 -16.67 4.63 -21.26
CA PRO A 145 -15.64 3.96 -22.01
C PRO A 145 -16.31 3.02 -23.02
N VAL A 146 -16.12 3.33 -24.30
CA VAL A 146 -16.51 2.45 -25.39
C VAL A 146 -15.67 1.19 -25.23
N LEU A 147 -16.33 0.04 -25.04
CA LEU A 147 -15.68 -1.27 -25.14
C LEU A 147 -14.92 -1.33 -26.45
N VAL A 148 -13.60 -1.20 -26.39
CA VAL A 148 -12.72 -1.30 -27.55
C VAL A 148 -12.85 -2.73 -28.08
N LYS A 149 -13.33 -2.87 -29.31
CA LYS A 149 -13.36 -4.16 -30.01
C LYS A 149 -11.96 -4.78 -29.97
N PRO A 150 -11.83 -6.10 -29.77
CA PRO A 150 -10.54 -6.76 -29.80
C PRO A 150 -9.85 -6.41 -31.13
N SER A 151 -8.66 -5.84 -31.05
CA SER A 151 -7.89 -5.50 -32.24
C SER A 151 -7.71 -6.77 -33.07
N GLY A 152 -8.21 -6.75 -34.30
CA GLY A 152 -7.91 -7.75 -35.33
C GLY A 152 -6.46 -7.67 -35.81
N GLU A 153 -5.54 -7.28 -34.92
CA GLU A 153 -4.12 -7.14 -35.17
C GLU A 153 -3.42 -8.35 -34.54
N ASP A 154 -2.46 -8.94 -35.26
CA ASP A 154 -1.75 -10.18 -34.88
C ASP A 154 -0.72 -9.98 -33.73
N PHE A 155 -0.89 -8.93 -32.93
CA PHE A 155 0.00 -8.56 -31.83
C PHE A 155 -0.79 -8.14 -30.59
N MET A 156 -0.16 -8.23 -29.42
CA MET A 156 -0.68 -7.67 -28.17
C MET A 156 0.01 -6.36 -27.82
N ARG A 157 -0.70 -5.47 -27.15
CA ARG A 157 -0.18 -4.20 -26.64
C ARG A 157 0.23 -4.35 -25.18
N LEU A 158 1.51 -4.13 -24.91
CA LEU A 158 2.08 -4.03 -23.58
C LEU A 158 2.32 -2.55 -23.26
N SER A 159 1.48 -1.97 -22.43
CA SER A 159 1.67 -0.59 -21.97
C SER A 159 2.40 -0.56 -20.63
N VAL A 160 3.43 0.27 -20.50
CA VAL A 160 4.26 0.31 -19.28
C VAL A 160 4.43 1.73 -18.76
N ASN A 161 4.12 1.96 -17.50
CA ASN A 161 4.41 3.19 -16.79
C ASN A 161 5.88 3.17 -16.33
N LEU A 162 6.69 4.08 -16.87
CA LEU A 162 8.09 4.24 -16.48
C LEU A 162 8.20 5.07 -15.21
N GLN A 163 8.89 4.55 -14.20
CA GLN A 163 9.19 5.26 -12.97
C GLN A 163 10.39 6.21 -13.19
N GLU A 164 11.37 5.74 -13.97
CA GLU A 164 12.57 6.49 -14.33
C GLU A 164 12.91 6.33 -15.81
N ARG A 165 13.53 7.35 -16.43
CA ARG A 165 13.90 7.28 -17.86
C ARG A 165 14.89 6.15 -18.15
N ALA A 166 15.73 5.82 -17.17
CA ALA A 166 16.74 4.77 -17.28
C ALA A 166 16.13 3.38 -17.51
N GLN A 167 14.87 3.16 -17.10
CA GLN A 167 14.20 1.86 -17.26
C GLN A 167 13.81 1.56 -18.72
N LEU A 168 13.81 2.55 -19.62
CA LEU A 168 13.29 2.40 -20.99
C LEU A 168 13.99 1.25 -21.75
N GLU A 169 15.31 1.18 -21.68
CA GLU A 169 16.09 0.12 -22.34
C GLU A 169 15.75 -1.26 -21.78
N GLY A 170 15.68 -1.38 -20.44
CA GLY A 170 15.26 -2.61 -19.76
C GLY A 170 13.88 -3.10 -20.21
N TRP A 171 12.92 -2.20 -20.40
CA TRP A 171 11.59 -2.57 -20.90
C TRP A 171 11.62 -3.05 -22.35
N TYR A 172 12.46 -2.50 -23.22
CA TYR A 172 12.64 -3.02 -24.58
C TYR A 172 13.30 -4.40 -24.59
N PHE A 173 14.29 -4.63 -23.72
CA PHE A 173 14.89 -5.96 -23.56
C PHE A 173 13.89 -6.98 -23.02
N LEU A 174 13.10 -6.60 -22.01
CA LEU A 174 12.02 -7.42 -21.48
C LEU A 174 11.01 -7.76 -22.58
N ASN A 175 10.54 -6.77 -23.34
CA ASN A 175 9.60 -6.98 -24.44
C ASN A 175 10.16 -7.97 -25.47
N THR A 176 11.43 -7.83 -25.85
CA THR A 176 12.09 -8.75 -26.80
C THR A 176 12.20 -10.17 -26.23
N TYR A 177 12.54 -10.27 -24.94
CA TYR A 177 12.64 -11.55 -24.24
C TYR A 177 11.29 -12.27 -24.18
N LEU A 178 10.22 -11.56 -23.78
CA LEU A 178 8.87 -12.09 -23.69
C LEU A 178 8.35 -12.56 -25.06
N GLN A 179 8.59 -11.79 -26.13
CA GLN A 179 8.21 -12.20 -27.50
C GLN A 179 8.87 -13.50 -27.94
N ARG A 180 10.17 -13.68 -27.65
CA ARG A 180 10.90 -14.92 -28.00
C ARG A 180 10.36 -16.13 -27.25
N ARG A 181 10.02 -15.95 -25.97
CA ARG A 181 9.50 -17.03 -25.11
C ARG A 181 8.05 -17.38 -25.45
N TRP A 182 7.23 -16.37 -25.76
CA TRP A 182 5.83 -16.56 -26.11
C TRP A 182 5.64 -17.03 -27.56
N GLY A 183 6.53 -16.63 -28.46
CA GLY A 183 6.36 -16.87 -29.90
C GLY A 183 5.25 -16.02 -30.53
N ARG A 184 4.90 -14.88 -29.91
CA ARG A 184 3.88 -13.93 -30.37
C ARG A 184 4.42 -12.51 -30.34
N LEU A 185 3.86 -11.65 -31.18
CA LEU A 185 4.23 -10.24 -31.24
C LEU A 185 3.67 -9.47 -30.05
N LEU A 186 4.53 -8.67 -29.43
CA LEU A 186 4.21 -7.79 -28.31
C LEU A 186 4.73 -6.38 -28.63
N ARG A 187 3.81 -5.43 -28.78
CA ARG A 187 4.12 -4.02 -29.02
C ARG A 187 4.24 -3.33 -27.67
N LEU A 188 5.45 -2.88 -27.35
CA LEU A 188 5.72 -2.07 -26.17
C LEU A 188 5.27 -0.62 -26.40
N GLU A 189 4.48 -0.11 -25.46
CA GLU A 189 3.97 1.26 -25.42
C GLU A 189 4.42 1.91 -24.09
N PRO A 190 5.66 2.42 -24.02
CA PRO A 190 6.18 3.03 -22.80
C PRO A 190 5.53 4.38 -22.56
N ARG A 191 5.16 4.69 -21.31
CA ARG A 191 4.59 5.97 -20.88
C ARG A 191 5.47 6.65 -19.85
N PHE A 192 5.62 7.97 -19.97
CA PHE A 192 6.46 8.75 -19.09
C PHE A 192 5.73 9.93 -18.45
N GLY A 193 5.45 9.85 -17.14
CA GLY A 193 4.88 10.96 -16.39
C GLY A 193 3.58 11.53 -17.00
N ALA A 194 3.31 12.83 -16.75
CA ALA A 194 2.10 13.52 -17.22
C ALA A 194 2.37 14.32 -18.51
N LEU A 195 3.63 14.55 -18.85
CA LEU A 195 4.01 15.36 -20.02
C LEU A 195 3.79 14.60 -21.34
N ASP A 196 3.80 13.26 -21.31
CA ASP A 196 3.64 12.43 -22.51
C ASP A 196 2.22 11.82 -22.64
N GLN A 197 1.29 12.16 -21.74
CA GLN A 197 -0.08 11.64 -21.74
C GLN A 197 -0.91 12.10 -22.95
N GLU A 198 -0.62 13.27 -23.53
CA GLU A 198 -1.42 13.84 -24.63
C GLU A 198 -1.35 13.06 -25.95
N TYR A 199 -0.32 12.23 -26.15
CA TYR A 199 -0.09 11.52 -27.43
C TYR A 199 -0.07 9.99 -27.31
N MET A 200 -0.27 9.44 -26.11
CA MET A 200 -0.19 8.00 -25.87
C MET A 200 -1.55 7.38 -25.60
N ALA A 201 -1.73 6.13 -26.06
CA ALA A 201 -2.94 5.39 -25.78
C ALA A 201 -3.12 5.22 -24.26
N PRO A 202 -4.33 5.53 -23.75
CA PRO A 202 -4.67 5.28 -22.36
C PRO A 202 -4.43 3.81 -21.95
N PRO A 203 -4.10 3.53 -20.67
CA PRO A 203 -3.82 2.17 -20.19
C PRO A 203 -4.93 1.16 -20.49
N GLU A 204 -6.18 1.61 -20.51
CA GLU A 204 -7.37 0.81 -20.80
C GLU A 204 -7.44 0.27 -22.24
N HIS A 205 -6.62 0.80 -23.16
CA HIS A 205 -6.50 0.28 -24.52
C HIS A 205 -5.45 -0.82 -24.67
N ALA A 206 -4.69 -1.11 -23.61
CA ALA A 206 -3.67 -2.14 -23.63
C ALA A 206 -4.26 -3.53 -23.42
N ASP A 207 -3.62 -4.57 -23.96
CA ASP A 207 -3.93 -5.96 -23.63
C ASP A 207 -3.32 -6.34 -22.27
N ILE A 208 -2.12 -5.82 -22.02
CA ILE A 208 -1.34 -5.99 -20.80
C ILE A 208 -0.83 -4.62 -20.37
N ALA A 209 -0.99 -4.26 -19.09
CA ALA A 209 -0.59 -2.96 -18.58
C ALA A 209 0.27 -3.11 -17.30
N PHE A 210 1.47 -2.55 -17.28
CA PHE A 210 2.25 -2.35 -16.06
C PHE A 210 2.07 -0.91 -15.60
N VAL A 211 1.33 -0.68 -14.51
CA VAL A 211 0.84 0.66 -14.17
C VAL A 211 1.02 1.01 -12.70
N SER A 212 0.93 2.31 -12.40
CA SER A 212 1.04 2.86 -11.04
C SER A 212 -0.12 2.39 -10.14
N PRO A 213 0.01 2.40 -8.81
CA PRO A 213 -1.08 1.95 -7.92
C PRO A 213 -2.40 2.72 -8.12
N PHE A 214 -2.33 4.00 -8.51
CA PHE A 214 -3.53 4.79 -8.84
C PHE A 214 -4.22 4.25 -10.10
N ASP A 215 -3.43 3.99 -11.15
CA ASP A 215 -3.94 3.44 -12.41
C ASP A 215 -4.45 2.00 -12.24
N VAL A 216 -3.84 1.21 -11.34
CA VAL A 216 -4.34 -0.14 -11.00
C VAL A 216 -5.80 -0.05 -10.55
N CYS A 217 -6.13 0.89 -9.65
CA CYS A 217 -7.50 1.08 -9.17
C CYS A 217 -8.47 1.49 -10.28
N SER A 218 -8.04 2.41 -11.14
CA SER A 218 -8.82 2.83 -12.31
C SER A 218 -9.10 1.64 -13.24
N LEU A 219 -8.08 0.83 -13.55
CA LEU A 219 -8.19 -0.34 -14.42
C LEU A 219 -9.06 -1.45 -13.82
N ILE A 220 -8.96 -1.72 -12.52
CA ILE A 220 -9.85 -2.67 -11.83
C ILE A 220 -11.32 -2.26 -11.99
N SER A 221 -11.60 -0.95 -11.88
CA SER A 221 -12.95 -0.41 -12.07
C SER A 221 -13.47 -0.58 -13.51
N GLN A 222 -12.55 -0.79 -14.46
CA GLN A 222 -12.84 -1.08 -15.87
C GLN A 222 -12.82 -2.59 -16.20
N GLY A 223 -12.67 -3.46 -15.19
CA GLY A 223 -12.72 -4.91 -15.31
C GLY A 223 -11.38 -5.59 -15.60
N PHE A 224 -10.26 -4.87 -15.53
CA PHE A 224 -8.94 -5.50 -15.61
C PHE A 224 -8.69 -6.36 -14.37
N SER A 225 -7.92 -7.43 -14.55
CA SER A 225 -7.44 -8.27 -13.44
C SER A 225 -5.96 -8.02 -13.16
N VAL A 226 -5.60 -7.92 -11.87
CA VAL A 226 -4.20 -7.87 -11.44
C VAL A 226 -3.59 -9.27 -11.53
N LEU A 227 -2.49 -9.42 -12.26
CA LEU A 227 -1.79 -10.69 -12.44
C LEU A 227 -0.60 -10.86 -11.50
N ARG A 228 0.23 -9.82 -11.42
CA ARG A 228 1.50 -9.86 -10.70
C ARG A 228 1.84 -8.50 -10.09
N PHE A 229 2.38 -8.52 -8.88
CA PHE A 229 3.14 -7.43 -8.32
C PHE A 229 4.64 -7.67 -8.54
N PRO A 230 5.42 -6.65 -8.87
CA PRO A 230 6.88 -6.72 -8.86
C PRO A 230 7.38 -6.86 -7.42
N LEU A 231 8.51 -7.54 -7.25
CA LEU A 231 9.27 -7.54 -6.01
C LEU A 231 10.14 -6.28 -5.97
N CYS A 232 9.52 -5.16 -5.61
CA CYS A 232 10.16 -3.87 -5.38
C CYS A 232 9.50 -3.16 -4.19
N PRO A 233 10.07 -2.08 -3.65
CA PRO A 233 9.44 -1.29 -2.60
C PRO A 233 8.06 -0.76 -3.01
N ALA A 234 7.14 -0.68 -2.05
CA ALA A 234 5.84 -0.04 -2.25
C ALA A 234 5.97 1.49 -2.37
N ASP A 235 4.98 2.12 -3.00
CA ASP A 235 4.80 3.55 -2.95
C ASP A 235 4.32 3.95 -1.54
N GLU A 236 5.16 4.70 -0.84
CA GLU A 236 4.85 5.26 0.48
C GLU A 236 4.86 6.78 0.41
N ALA A 237 4.03 7.43 1.23
CA ALA A 237 3.98 8.87 1.38
C ALA A 237 4.71 9.33 2.63
N VAL A 238 5.30 10.52 2.54
CA VAL A 238 5.77 11.29 3.69
C VAL A 238 5.21 12.70 3.60
N ILE A 239 4.83 13.24 4.74
CA ILE A 239 4.34 14.60 4.91
C ILE A 239 5.43 15.37 5.65
N VAL A 240 5.89 16.46 5.05
CA VAL A 240 6.96 17.28 5.61
C VAL A 240 6.55 18.74 5.69
N CYS A 241 7.05 19.44 6.71
CA CYS A 241 7.06 20.90 6.79
C CYS A 241 8.50 21.42 6.74
N ARG A 242 8.67 22.75 6.75
CA ARG A 242 10.00 23.33 6.95
C ARG A 242 10.51 23.03 8.37
N GLY A 243 11.82 22.85 8.51
CA GLY A 243 12.46 22.62 9.80
C GLY A 243 12.29 23.79 10.79
N ASP A 244 12.13 25.01 10.26
CA ASP A 244 11.89 26.23 11.03
C ASP A 244 10.41 26.49 11.37
N ASP A 245 9.49 25.61 10.98
CA ASP A 245 8.06 25.81 11.22
C ASP A 245 7.71 25.60 12.70
N HIS A 246 7.08 26.60 13.33
CA HIS A 246 6.75 26.56 14.76
C HIS A 246 5.62 25.58 15.10
N ARG A 247 4.73 25.28 14.16
CA ARG A 247 3.58 24.37 14.36
C ARG A 247 4.09 22.95 14.58
N GLN A 248 3.68 22.27 15.65
CA GLN A 248 4.23 20.96 16.05
C GLN A 248 3.31 19.79 15.68
N SER A 249 2.02 20.05 15.55
CA SER A 249 1.01 19.03 15.37
C SER A 249 -0.04 19.46 14.35
N TRP A 250 -0.84 18.50 13.88
CA TRP A 250 -1.98 18.78 13.01
C TRP A 250 -2.99 19.78 13.59
N ALA A 251 -3.12 19.84 14.91
CA ALA A 251 -4.03 20.77 15.60
C ALA A 251 -3.59 22.24 15.49
N ASP A 252 -2.32 22.50 15.16
CA ASP A 252 -1.79 23.85 15.00
C ASP A 252 -2.07 24.43 13.59
N PHE A 253 -2.64 23.62 12.69
CA PHE A 253 -3.02 24.03 11.35
C PHE A 253 -4.54 24.17 11.27
N GLU A 254 -5.00 25.35 10.88
CA GLU A 254 -6.44 25.56 10.62
C GLU A 254 -6.78 25.18 9.17
N ARG A 255 -6.06 25.76 8.20
CA ARG A 255 -6.30 25.52 6.77
C ARG A 255 -4.98 25.46 5.98
N PRO A 256 -4.15 24.43 6.19
CA PRO A 256 -2.81 24.38 5.63
C PRO A 256 -2.84 24.34 4.10
N LYS A 257 -1.90 25.06 3.48
CA LYS A 257 -1.59 24.94 2.06
C LYS A 257 -0.62 23.78 1.84
N ILE A 258 -1.14 22.69 1.29
CA ILE A 258 -0.39 21.47 1.03
C ILE A 258 0.04 21.41 -0.43
N LEU A 259 1.34 21.30 -0.64
CA LEU A 259 1.93 21.14 -1.96
C LEU A 259 2.08 19.65 -2.28
N THR A 260 1.70 19.24 -3.49
CA THR A 260 1.92 17.87 -3.96
C THR A 260 2.10 17.86 -5.48
N ALA A 261 2.68 16.79 -6.02
CA ALA A 261 2.97 16.76 -7.45
C ALA A 261 1.69 16.68 -8.27
N ARG A 262 0.82 15.70 -8.02
CA ARG A 262 -0.30 15.39 -8.93
C ARG A 262 -1.51 14.86 -8.17
N LEU A 263 -2.69 15.11 -8.76
CA LEU A 263 -3.96 14.59 -8.25
C LEU A 263 -4.08 13.08 -8.44
N GLU A 264 -3.64 12.59 -9.61
CA GLU A 264 -3.61 11.17 -9.99
C GLU A 264 -2.36 10.47 -9.43
N SER A 265 -2.11 10.65 -8.14
CA SER A 265 -0.98 10.03 -7.45
C SER A 265 -1.49 9.26 -6.25
N TYR A 266 -1.10 7.99 -6.15
CA TYR A 266 -1.48 7.18 -5.00
C TYR A 266 -0.84 7.71 -3.71
N VAL A 267 0.35 8.30 -3.80
CA VAL A 267 1.04 8.99 -2.69
C VAL A 267 0.22 10.17 -2.16
N TYR A 268 -0.47 10.91 -3.03
CA TYR A 268 -1.40 11.95 -2.61
C TYR A 268 -2.57 11.38 -1.79
N LEU A 269 -3.14 10.25 -2.23
CA LEU A 269 -4.22 9.58 -1.48
C LEU A 269 -3.73 9.05 -0.12
N LEU A 270 -2.52 8.48 -0.07
CA LEU A 270 -1.89 8.03 1.18
C LEU A 270 -1.63 9.20 2.14
N GLY A 271 -1.20 10.36 1.63
CA GLY A 271 -1.05 11.56 2.45
C GLY A 271 -2.38 12.02 3.05
N ARG A 272 -3.47 11.99 2.28
CA ARG A 272 -4.82 12.29 2.80
C ARG A 272 -5.26 11.28 3.87
N LEU A 273 -4.96 10.00 3.67
CA LEU A 273 -5.22 8.96 4.65
C LEU A 273 -4.51 9.23 5.97
N LEU A 274 -3.22 9.56 5.93
CA LEU A 274 -2.46 9.91 7.13
C LEU A 274 -3.06 11.09 7.89
N MET A 275 -3.50 12.12 7.18
CA MET A 275 -4.14 13.31 7.77
C MET A 275 -5.42 12.92 8.51
N ASP A 276 -6.33 12.22 7.83
CA ASP A 276 -7.61 11.81 8.40
C ASP A 276 -7.42 10.92 9.64
N GLU A 277 -6.51 9.94 9.56
CA GLU A 277 -6.23 9.02 10.67
C GLU A 277 -5.43 9.70 11.80
N SER A 278 -4.87 10.88 11.55
CA SER A 278 -4.28 11.76 12.57
C SER A 278 -5.27 12.76 13.17
N GLY A 279 -6.55 12.70 12.76
CA GLY A 279 -7.61 13.56 13.25
C GLY A 279 -7.74 14.90 12.53
N PHE A 280 -6.97 15.15 11.47
CA PHE A 280 -7.15 16.33 10.62
C PHE A 280 -7.95 15.95 9.36
N PRO A 281 -9.17 16.49 9.17
CA PRO A 281 -9.97 16.18 7.99
C PRO A 281 -9.27 16.68 6.72
N SER A 282 -8.78 15.76 5.89
CA SER A 282 -7.96 16.07 4.71
C SER A 282 -8.67 16.99 3.72
N GLU A 283 -10.00 16.96 3.66
CA GLU A 283 -10.82 17.86 2.83
C GLU A 283 -10.74 19.34 3.22
N GLN A 284 -10.33 19.65 4.45
CA GLN A 284 -10.23 21.04 4.93
C GLN A 284 -8.93 21.72 4.49
N ALA A 285 -7.92 20.94 4.05
CA ALA A 285 -6.67 21.50 3.54
C ALA A 285 -6.83 22.15 2.16
N ASN A 286 -5.91 23.06 1.83
CA ASN A 286 -5.83 23.69 0.51
C ASN A 286 -4.71 23.05 -0.32
N TYR A 287 -5.06 22.26 -1.33
CA TYR A 287 -4.09 21.55 -2.15
C TYR A 287 -3.61 22.36 -3.35
N LEU A 288 -2.30 22.36 -3.58
CA LEU A 288 -1.69 22.91 -4.78
C LEU A 288 -0.87 21.83 -5.50
N PHE A 289 -1.31 21.47 -6.70
CA PHE A 289 -0.66 20.50 -7.58
C PHE A 289 0.35 21.20 -8.49
N VAL A 290 1.63 20.83 -8.38
CA VAL A 290 2.74 21.56 -9.04
C VAL A 290 3.44 20.74 -10.13
N GLY A 291 3.03 19.47 -10.31
CA GLY A 291 3.44 18.57 -11.38
C GLY A 291 4.74 17.78 -11.13
N ASN A 292 5.60 18.25 -10.23
CA ASN A 292 6.95 17.72 -10.00
C ASN A 292 7.33 17.72 -8.51
N ASP A 293 7.82 16.58 -8.01
CA ASP A 293 8.16 16.37 -6.59
C ASP A 293 9.29 17.27 -6.08
N ILE A 294 10.31 17.55 -6.91
CA ILE A 294 11.39 18.46 -6.53
C ILE A 294 10.89 19.90 -6.46
N LYS A 295 9.99 20.28 -7.38
CA LYS A 295 9.41 21.63 -7.41
C LYS A 295 8.55 21.92 -6.17
N VAL A 296 7.81 20.94 -5.65
CA VAL A 296 7.03 21.13 -4.41
C VAL A 296 7.93 21.36 -3.20
N VAL A 297 9.05 20.65 -3.10
CA VAL A 297 10.05 20.85 -2.03
C VAL A 297 10.66 22.25 -2.13
N GLN A 298 11.07 22.69 -3.33
CA GLN A 298 11.59 24.04 -3.54
C GLN A 298 10.58 25.14 -3.17
N MET A 299 9.30 24.92 -3.46
CA MET A 299 8.23 25.86 -3.11
C MET A 299 7.99 25.91 -1.60
N LEU A 300 8.05 24.77 -0.90
CA LEU A 300 7.93 24.71 0.55
C LEU A 300 9.04 25.53 1.23
N LEU A 301 10.30 25.30 0.83
CA LEU A 301 11.46 26.01 1.39
C LEU A 301 11.43 27.52 1.12
N ARG A 302 10.72 27.96 0.08
CA ARG A 302 10.49 29.40 -0.22
C ARG A 302 9.26 29.98 0.51
N GLY A 303 8.63 29.22 1.42
CA GLY A 303 7.46 29.66 2.16
C GLY A 303 6.17 29.76 1.32
N MET A 304 6.12 29.13 0.14
CA MET A 304 4.94 29.16 -0.73
C MET A 304 3.86 28.13 -0.37
N GLY A 305 4.08 27.35 0.68
CA GLY A 305 3.17 26.37 1.25
C GLY A 305 3.57 26.05 2.70
N ASP A 306 2.69 25.33 3.39
CA ASP A 306 2.86 24.94 4.79
C ASP A 306 3.46 23.54 4.90
N LEU A 307 2.98 22.63 4.05
CA LEU A 307 3.31 21.21 4.07
C LEU A 307 3.51 20.70 2.64
N VAL A 308 4.22 19.59 2.49
CA VAL A 308 4.35 18.83 1.24
C VAL A 308 3.95 17.38 1.50
N ILE A 309 3.15 16.80 0.60
CA ILE A 309 3.01 15.34 0.47
C ILE A 309 3.93 14.91 -0.67
N LEU A 310 4.87 14.00 -0.39
CA LEU A 310 5.82 13.49 -1.39
C LEU A 310 6.05 11.98 -1.25
N PRO A 311 6.52 11.30 -2.31
CA PRO A 311 6.91 9.90 -2.20
C PRO A 311 8.10 9.77 -1.25
N LYS A 312 8.05 8.80 -0.33
CA LYS A 312 9.11 8.55 0.66
C LYS A 312 10.47 8.31 -0.01
N ARG A 313 10.49 7.61 -1.16
CA ARG A 313 11.71 7.43 -1.96
C ARG A 313 12.32 8.75 -2.44
N VAL A 314 11.48 9.72 -2.82
CA VAL A 314 11.96 11.02 -3.29
C VAL A 314 12.55 11.80 -2.13
N PHE A 315 11.87 11.81 -0.98
CA PHE A 315 12.40 12.41 0.25
C PHE A 315 13.76 11.82 0.65
N ALA A 316 13.86 10.49 0.66
CA ALA A 316 15.10 9.77 0.96
C ALA A 316 16.22 10.02 -0.09
N GLY A 317 15.85 10.39 -1.31
CA GLY A 317 16.78 10.77 -2.38
C GLY A 317 17.18 12.25 -2.39
N LEU A 318 16.57 13.11 -1.56
CA LEU A 318 16.96 14.52 -1.47
C LEU A 318 18.39 14.66 -0.91
N ALA A 319 19.09 15.71 -1.35
CA ALA A 319 20.39 16.08 -0.78
C ALA A 319 20.29 16.29 0.74
N ALA A 320 21.33 15.90 1.49
CA ALA A 320 21.33 15.95 2.96
C ALA A 320 20.96 17.34 3.51
N LEU A 321 21.57 18.41 2.97
CA LEU A 321 21.28 19.79 3.35
C LEU A 321 19.78 20.14 3.18
N THR A 322 19.20 19.78 2.04
CA THR A 322 17.76 20.00 1.77
C THR A 322 16.88 19.21 2.74
N ARG A 323 17.32 18.03 3.18
CA ARG A 323 16.58 17.20 4.13
C ARG A 323 16.66 17.74 5.56
N GLU A 324 17.79 18.33 5.94
CA GLU A 324 17.98 18.98 7.24
C GLU A 324 17.09 20.23 7.40
N ASP A 325 16.81 20.94 6.30
CA ASP A 325 15.86 22.06 6.27
C ASP A 325 14.39 21.64 6.32
N LEU A 326 14.10 20.33 6.39
CA LEU A 326 12.76 19.76 6.42
C LEU A 326 12.54 18.96 7.70
N ARG A 327 11.31 18.97 8.19
CA ARG A 327 10.88 18.13 9.31
C ARG A 327 9.76 17.22 8.86
N VAL A 328 9.89 15.93 9.14
CA VAL A 328 8.83 14.94 8.92
C VAL A 328 7.73 15.17 9.95
N MET A 329 6.53 15.44 9.45
CA MET A 329 5.30 15.50 10.24
C MET A 329 4.68 14.10 10.35
N ASP A 330 4.70 13.36 9.25
CA ASP A 330 4.09 12.04 9.19
C ASP A 330 4.61 11.18 8.02
N GLU A 331 4.48 9.87 8.10
CA GLU A 331 4.83 8.94 7.03
C GLU A 331 4.02 7.64 7.04
N THR A 332 3.84 7.06 5.86
CA THR A 332 3.26 5.73 5.71
C THR A 332 4.34 4.64 5.72
N GLN A 333 3.90 3.46 6.15
CA GLN A 333 4.60 2.20 6.00
C GLN A 333 3.54 1.09 5.92
N THR A 334 2.93 0.95 4.75
CA THR A 334 1.75 0.11 4.53
C THR A 334 2.03 -1.13 3.70
N ASP A 335 3.04 -1.10 2.81
CA ASP A 335 3.45 -2.22 1.97
C ASP A 335 2.30 -2.84 1.14
N PHE A 336 1.38 -2.04 0.59
CA PHE A 336 0.33 -2.53 -0.34
C PHE A 336 0.23 -1.76 -1.66
N ALA A 337 0.78 -0.55 -1.74
CA ALA A 337 0.68 0.30 -2.93
C ALA A 337 1.80 0.00 -3.94
N PHE A 338 1.66 -1.10 -4.68
CA PHE A 338 2.63 -1.49 -5.70
C PHE A 338 2.17 -1.11 -7.10
N HIS A 339 3.14 -0.85 -7.98
CA HIS A 339 2.86 -0.97 -9.42
C HIS A 339 2.42 -2.40 -9.71
N ALA A 340 1.60 -2.61 -10.73
CA ALA A 340 1.10 -3.95 -11.01
C ALA A 340 1.02 -4.24 -12.50
N LEU A 341 1.21 -5.51 -12.82
CA LEU A 341 0.90 -6.07 -14.12
C LEU A 341 -0.59 -6.46 -14.13
N CYS A 342 -1.36 -5.80 -14.98
CA CYS A 342 -2.78 -6.02 -15.19
C CYS A 342 -3.04 -6.58 -16.59
N VAL A 343 -4.13 -7.34 -16.73
CA VAL A 343 -4.60 -7.85 -18.01
C VAL A 343 -6.02 -7.36 -18.30
N ALA A 344 -6.27 -7.04 -19.56
CA ALA A 344 -7.55 -6.56 -20.01
C ALA A 344 -8.65 -7.64 -19.97
N PRO A 345 -9.93 -7.25 -19.78
CA PRO A 345 -11.05 -8.20 -19.71
C PRO A 345 -11.12 -9.17 -20.89
N HIS A 346 -10.84 -8.69 -22.12
CA HIS A 346 -10.89 -9.52 -23.34
C HIS A 346 -9.74 -10.52 -23.45
N ARG A 347 -8.70 -10.39 -22.63
CA ARG A 347 -7.52 -11.28 -22.56
C ARG A 347 -7.51 -12.17 -21.33
N GLN A 348 -8.58 -12.19 -20.53
CA GLN A 348 -8.63 -12.95 -19.28
C GLN A 348 -8.33 -14.45 -19.45
N ARG A 349 -8.68 -15.05 -20.60
CA ARG A 349 -8.37 -16.47 -20.89
C ARG A 349 -6.87 -16.73 -21.01
N GLU A 350 -6.10 -15.72 -21.39
CA GLU A 350 -4.65 -15.78 -21.58
C GLU A 350 -3.88 -15.43 -20.29
N ALA A 351 -4.58 -14.98 -19.24
CA ALA A 351 -4.00 -14.53 -17.98
C ALA A 351 -2.99 -15.52 -17.36
N PRO A 352 -3.25 -16.84 -17.26
CA PRO A 352 -2.28 -17.78 -16.69
C PRO A 352 -1.02 -17.90 -17.56
N ALA A 353 -1.17 -17.84 -18.88
CA ALA A 353 -0.04 -17.90 -19.82
C ALA A 353 0.81 -16.63 -19.71
N ILE A 354 0.18 -15.46 -19.65
CA ILE A 354 0.85 -14.17 -19.45
C ILE A 354 1.63 -14.20 -18.13
N ALA A 355 0.98 -14.55 -17.03
CA ALA A 355 1.62 -14.63 -15.71
C ALA A 355 2.85 -15.55 -15.72
N GLY A 356 2.74 -16.73 -16.35
CA GLY A 356 3.84 -17.68 -16.48
C GLY A 356 5.05 -17.16 -17.27
N LEU A 357 4.88 -16.21 -18.18
CA LEU A 357 6.00 -15.58 -18.89
C LEU A 357 6.83 -14.68 -17.97
N PHE A 358 6.16 -13.92 -17.09
CA PHE A 358 6.82 -13.06 -16.12
C PHE A 358 7.42 -13.87 -14.97
N ASP A 359 6.78 -14.95 -14.54
CA ASP A 359 7.36 -15.85 -13.54
C ASP A 359 8.65 -16.51 -14.05
N GLY A 360 8.66 -16.89 -15.33
CA GLY A 360 9.76 -17.61 -15.96
C GLY A 360 11.04 -16.80 -16.18
N ILE A 361 11.00 -15.47 -16.04
CA ILE A 361 12.20 -14.63 -16.21
C ILE A 361 13.15 -14.69 -15.01
N VAL A 362 12.64 -15.07 -13.84
CA VAL A 362 13.40 -15.17 -12.60
C VAL A 362 14.29 -16.41 -12.64
N GLY A 363 15.59 -16.25 -12.36
CA GLY A 363 16.56 -17.36 -12.29
C GLY A 363 17.26 -17.72 -13.61
N GLU A 364 16.90 -17.08 -14.72
CA GLU A 364 17.69 -17.17 -15.97
C GLU A 364 18.72 -16.04 -16.02
N GLY A 365 19.99 -16.32 -16.32
CA GLY A 365 21.07 -15.31 -16.26
C GLY A 365 20.80 -14.03 -17.08
N LYS A 366 20.17 -14.15 -18.26
CA LYS A 366 19.74 -13.00 -19.05
C LYS A 366 18.47 -12.33 -18.53
N GLY A 367 17.54 -13.11 -17.97
CA GLY A 367 16.31 -12.60 -17.38
C GLY A 367 16.59 -11.76 -16.13
N GLN A 368 17.51 -12.21 -15.28
CA GLN A 368 17.94 -11.48 -14.09
C GLN A 368 18.58 -10.13 -14.43
N GLN A 369 19.41 -10.06 -15.48
CA GLN A 369 20.00 -8.80 -15.92
C GLN A 369 18.94 -7.76 -16.34
N ILE A 370 17.93 -8.21 -17.10
CA ILE A 370 16.80 -7.35 -17.51
C ILE A 370 16.03 -6.85 -16.29
N LEU A 371 15.79 -7.73 -15.32
CA LEU A 371 15.10 -7.40 -14.06
C LEU A 371 15.89 -6.38 -13.23
N ASP A 372 17.21 -6.53 -13.13
CA ASP A 372 18.08 -5.61 -12.40
C ASP A 372 18.08 -4.21 -13.04
N GLU A 373 18.10 -4.11 -14.38
CA GLU A 373 17.98 -2.84 -15.11
C GLU A 373 16.64 -2.13 -14.86
N LEU A 374 15.58 -2.90 -14.60
CA LEU A 374 14.26 -2.38 -14.26
C LEU A 374 14.12 -2.03 -12.78
N GLY A 375 15.06 -2.42 -11.92
CA GLY A 375 14.93 -2.30 -10.46
C GLY A 375 13.86 -3.24 -9.88
N ILE A 376 13.59 -4.36 -10.54
CA ILE A 376 12.59 -5.36 -10.14
C ILE A 376 13.33 -6.63 -9.75
N HIS A 377 13.10 -7.19 -8.56
CA HIS A 377 13.81 -8.41 -8.14
C HIS A 377 13.08 -9.71 -8.49
N GLY A 378 11.90 -9.60 -9.10
CA GLY A 378 11.06 -10.71 -9.50
C GLY A 378 9.58 -10.33 -9.47
N TRP A 379 8.72 -11.33 -9.48
CA TRP A 379 7.27 -11.16 -9.51
C TRP A 379 6.60 -12.07 -8.51
N ARG A 380 5.44 -11.64 -8.00
CA ARG A 380 4.59 -12.45 -7.11
C ARG A 380 3.12 -12.28 -7.45
N PRO A 381 2.27 -13.27 -7.16
CA PRO A 381 0.82 -13.06 -7.23
C PRO A 381 0.38 -11.99 -6.22
N PRO A 382 -0.67 -11.22 -6.53
CA PRO A 382 -1.29 -10.31 -5.57
C PRO A 382 -1.97 -11.10 -4.45
N GLN A 383 -1.90 -10.61 -3.22
CA GLN A 383 -2.78 -11.07 -2.15
C GLN A 383 -4.12 -10.33 -2.23
N PRO A 384 -5.27 -10.98 -1.99
CA PRO A 384 -6.58 -10.32 -2.01
C PRO A 384 -6.64 -9.07 -1.12
N GLU A 385 -6.06 -9.15 0.08
CA GLU A 385 -6.03 -8.08 1.07
C GLU A 385 -5.29 -6.84 0.56
N GLU A 386 -4.23 -7.01 -0.24
CA GLU A 386 -3.47 -5.91 -0.84
C GLU A 386 -4.33 -5.14 -1.83
N VAL A 387 -5.04 -5.85 -2.69
CA VAL A 387 -5.92 -5.26 -3.70
C VAL A 387 -7.10 -4.58 -3.03
N ASP A 388 -7.67 -5.19 -2.00
CA ASP A 388 -8.79 -4.61 -1.24
C ASP A 388 -8.39 -3.32 -0.51
N MET A 389 -7.24 -3.32 0.18
CA MET A 389 -6.70 -2.10 0.80
C MET A 389 -6.45 -1.01 -0.24
N LEU A 390 -5.84 -1.39 -1.37
CA LEU A 390 -5.55 -0.47 -2.45
C LEU A 390 -6.83 0.21 -2.96
N MET A 391 -7.86 -0.58 -3.24
CA MET A 391 -9.16 -0.09 -3.72
C MET A 391 -9.93 0.70 -2.66
N GLN A 392 -9.80 0.37 -1.38
CA GLN A 392 -10.50 1.06 -0.30
C GLN A 392 -10.02 2.50 -0.13
N VAL A 393 -8.70 2.75 -0.12
CA VAL A 393 -8.17 4.13 -0.07
C VAL A 393 -8.58 4.89 -1.31
N TYR A 394 -8.51 4.25 -2.48
CA TYR A 394 -8.91 4.87 -3.74
C TYR A 394 -10.38 5.36 -3.68
N ARG A 395 -11.31 4.47 -3.35
CA ARG A 395 -12.75 4.78 -3.25
C ARG A 395 -13.10 5.79 -2.15
N ARG A 396 -12.25 5.94 -1.14
CA ARG A 396 -12.46 6.92 -0.06
C ARG A 396 -12.24 8.34 -0.55
N TYR A 397 -11.39 8.54 -1.56
CA TYR A 397 -10.89 9.85 -1.96
C TYR A 397 -11.15 10.24 -3.40
N ILE A 398 -11.55 9.27 -4.23
CA ILE A 398 -12.00 9.39 -5.63
C ILE A 398 -13.42 8.86 -5.70
#